data_AF-A0A1E5XWT0-F1
#
_entry.id   AF-A0A1E5XWT0-F1
#
_cell.length_a   1.000
_cell.length_b   1.000
_cell.length_c   1.000
_cell.angle_alpha   90.00
_cell.angle_beta   90.00
_cell.angle_gamma   90.00
#
_symmetry.space_group_name_H-M   'P 1'
#
loop_
_entity.id
_entity.type
_entity.pdbx_description
1 polymer ?
#
loop_
_entity_poly.entity_id
_entity_poly.type
_entity_poly.pdbx_seq_one_letter_code
_entity_poly.pdbx_strand_id
1 'polypeptide(L)'
;MNEHDRLVGQLRSALASKISDTKAYDVPALCERVGLRAGTDQEAFNSKFRYVSTRLQELRADRVVDAARLLLREADSFEIGELLAKLDEYDSTHVSELTRRRILSLFEGSPLATEVDQMEFIKRLWPVADMPSPYANAPLSREVTLEDSIYRHTVNNDDWSQQELLDHLGLLTCSQWQFFRFLEEVTDPIAQSAERQATLVEAINGHLRHDGFQLGVKRRISGSPVYAVAELKRGVPSDEAISATLRAFNPDTVHARWQQALDRRSSDPEGAITVARTLLEDVCKWIIHEAGETYAEKDDLPVLYKKLAGILNLAPDLHTETIFKQILGSCQSIVESLGALRNKISDAHSGGPLRVKPSARHAELAVNLAGTMATFLVSTWRFRQETQSVVKAS
;
A
#
# COMPACT_ATOMS: atom_id res chain seq x y z
N MET A 1 20.79 22.14 -2.16
CA MET A 1 19.55 22.19 -2.94
C MET A 1 18.76 20.95 -2.58
N ASN A 2 17.52 21.10 -2.07
CA ASN A 2 16.71 19.93 -1.73
C ASN A 2 16.32 19.18 -3.02
N GLU A 3 16.04 17.88 -2.94
CA GLU A 3 15.60 17.07 -4.08
C GLU A 3 14.36 17.63 -4.76
N HIS A 4 13.41 18.16 -3.98
CA HIS A 4 12.25 18.87 -4.52
C HIS A 4 12.66 20.04 -5.44
N ASP A 5 13.62 20.89 -5.02
CA ASP A 5 14.10 22.00 -5.85
C ASP A 5 14.80 21.52 -7.13
N ARG A 6 15.50 20.38 -7.06
CA ARG A 6 16.11 19.73 -8.22
C ARG A 6 15.04 19.28 -9.22
N LEU A 7 13.97 18.64 -8.74
CA LEU A 7 12.85 18.19 -9.57
C LEU A 7 12.13 19.36 -10.24
N VAL A 8 11.88 20.45 -9.51
CA VAL A 8 11.30 21.68 -10.10
C VAL A 8 12.26 22.27 -11.15
N GLY A 9 13.57 22.26 -10.90
CA GLY A 9 14.57 22.69 -11.89
C GLY A 9 14.56 21.85 -13.17
N GLN A 10 14.44 20.53 -13.05
CA GLN A 10 14.30 19.62 -14.18
C GLN A 10 12.99 19.88 -14.93
N LEU A 11 11.88 20.07 -14.23
CA LEU A 11 10.57 20.36 -14.82
C LEU A 11 10.61 21.66 -15.64
N ARG A 12 11.29 22.71 -15.16
CA ARG A 12 11.49 23.95 -15.93
C ARG A 12 12.24 23.67 -17.24
N SER A 13 13.30 22.87 -17.21
CA SER A 13 14.08 22.54 -18.41
C SER A 13 13.28 21.70 -19.40
N ALA A 14 12.56 20.69 -18.92
CA ALA A 14 11.70 19.82 -19.74
C ALA A 14 10.57 20.62 -20.42
N LEU A 15 9.89 21.50 -19.67
CA LEU A 15 8.89 22.41 -20.24
C LEU A 15 9.48 23.34 -21.31
N ALA A 16 10.65 23.93 -21.03
CA ALA A 16 11.31 24.80 -21.98
C ALA A 16 11.66 24.05 -23.28
N SER A 17 12.17 22.83 -23.18
CA SER A 17 12.46 21.99 -24.34
C SER A 17 11.20 21.67 -25.13
N LYS A 18 10.16 21.11 -24.47
CA LYS A 18 8.93 20.66 -25.13
C LYS A 18 8.17 21.80 -25.81
N ILE A 19 8.05 22.96 -25.17
CA ILE A 19 7.42 24.14 -25.77
C ILE A 19 8.25 24.62 -26.97
N SER A 20 9.58 24.53 -26.87
CA SER A 20 10.48 24.95 -27.94
C SER A 20 10.47 24.05 -29.16
N ASP A 21 9.92 22.85 -29.11
CA ASP A 21 9.76 21.99 -30.28
C ASP A 21 8.66 22.49 -31.23
N THR A 22 7.76 23.36 -30.74
CA THR A 22 6.73 23.99 -31.55
C THR A 22 7.30 25.03 -32.52
N LYS A 23 6.50 25.41 -33.54
CA LYS A 23 6.91 26.42 -34.51
C LYS A 23 7.07 27.78 -33.82
N ALA A 24 8.09 28.54 -34.21
CA ALA A 24 8.48 29.77 -33.50
C ALA A 24 7.36 30.81 -33.35
N TYR A 25 6.47 30.91 -34.33
CA TYR A 25 5.33 31.82 -34.30
C TYR A 25 4.17 31.35 -33.40
N ASP A 26 4.14 30.06 -33.02
CA ASP A 26 3.12 29.49 -32.13
C ASP A 26 3.57 29.51 -30.65
N VAL A 27 4.88 29.67 -30.38
CA VAL A 27 5.46 29.63 -29.03
C VAL A 27 4.85 30.68 -28.09
N PRO A 28 4.71 31.97 -28.46
CA PRO A 28 4.11 32.97 -27.56
C PRO A 28 2.67 32.62 -27.16
N ALA A 29 1.85 32.21 -28.12
CA ALA A 29 0.46 31.82 -27.87
C ALA A 29 0.36 30.57 -26.99
N LEU A 30 1.24 29.58 -27.19
CA LEU A 30 1.31 28.40 -26.31
C LEU A 30 1.73 28.79 -24.90
N CYS A 31 2.73 29.67 -24.75
CA CYS A 31 3.15 30.19 -23.45
C CYS A 31 1.99 30.83 -22.67
N GLU A 32 1.18 31.67 -23.32
CA GLU A 32 0.01 32.28 -22.67
C GLU A 32 -1.02 31.25 -22.20
N ARG A 33 -1.31 30.23 -23.02
CA ARG A 33 -2.27 29.17 -22.66
C ARG A 33 -1.83 28.34 -21.47
N VAL A 34 -0.53 28.08 -21.33
CA VAL A 34 0.04 27.37 -20.17
C VAL A 34 0.32 28.29 -18.98
N GLY A 35 -0.12 29.56 -19.02
CA GLY A 35 -0.04 30.50 -17.90
C GLY A 35 1.31 31.22 -17.75
N LEU A 36 2.17 31.21 -18.79
CA LEU A 36 3.38 32.02 -18.84
C LEU A 36 3.07 33.43 -19.34
N ARG A 37 3.84 34.43 -18.88
CA ARG A 37 3.66 35.81 -19.32
C ARG A 37 3.85 35.98 -20.83
N ALA A 38 3.08 36.90 -21.41
CA ALA A 38 3.23 37.35 -22.79
C ALA A 38 4.66 37.87 -23.06
N GLY A 39 5.07 37.77 -24.32
CA GLY A 39 6.34 38.30 -24.83
C GLY A 39 6.19 38.80 -26.25
N THR A 40 7.28 39.28 -26.83
CA THR A 40 7.28 39.66 -28.24
C THR A 40 7.70 38.48 -29.11
N ASP A 41 7.10 38.36 -30.29
CA ASP A 41 7.48 37.34 -31.28
C ASP A 41 8.98 37.42 -31.60
N GLN A 42 9.53 38.64 -31.65
CA GLN A 42 10.94 38.89 -31.92
C GLN A 42 11.89 38.24 -30.89
N GLU A 43 11.51 38.18 -29.61
CA GLU A 43 12.29 37.47 -28.58
C GLU A 43 12.26 35.96 -28.80
N ALA A 44 11.11 35.39 -29.19
CA ALA A 44 10.95 33.96 -29.45
C ALA A 44 11.72 33.50 -30.70
N PHE A 45 11.78 34.34 -31.74
CA PHE A 45 12.55 34.07 -32.96
C PHE A 45 14.07 33.98 -32.74
N ASN A 46 14.61 34.70 -31.74
CA ASN A 46 16.05 34.65 -31.44
C ASN A 46 16.46 33.33 -30.76
N SER A 47 15.67 32.84 -29.81
CA SER A 47 15.86 31.53 -29.18
C SER A 47 14.58 31.11 -28.44
N LYS A 48 13.84 30.16 -29.01
CA LYS A 48 12.64 29.57 -28.39
C LYS A 48 12.91 29.08 -26.97
N PHE A 49 14.00 28.32 -26.78
CA PHE A 49 14.36 27.76 -25.48
C PHE A 49 14.66 28.85 -24.43
N ARG A 50 15.47 29.85 -24.79
CA ARG A 50 15.78 30.95 -23.86
C ARG A 50 14.53 31.76 -23.53
N TYR A 51 13.67 32.04 -24.52
CA TYR A 51 12.40 32.75 -24.34
C TYR A 51 11.51 32.07 -23.29
N VAL A 52 11.35 30.75 -23.38
CA VAL A 52 10.51 29.99 -22.45
C VAL A 52 11.21 29.84 -21.09
N SER A 53 12.51 29.52 -21.09
CA SER A 53 13.30 29.31 -19.87
C SER A 53 13.31 30.54 -18.96
N THR A 54 13.50 31.74 -19.51
CA THR A 54 13.46 32.99 -18.74
C THR A 54 12.10 33.18 -18.04
N ARG A 55 10.99 32.83 -18.70
CA ARG A 55 9.65 32.96 -18.12
C ARG A 55 9.38 31.93 -17.03
N LEU A 56 9.86 30.69 -17.22
CA LEU A 56 9.75 29.63 -16.22
C LEU A 56 10.60 29.88 -14.97
N GLN A 57 11.75 30.55 -15.11
CA GLN A 57 12.63 30.93 -14.00
C GLN A 57 11.98 31.96 -13.07
N GLU A 58 11.14 32.85 -13.60
CA GLU A 58 10.42 33.85 -12.83
C GLU A 58 9.23 33.28 -12.03
N LEU A 59 8.74 32.09 -12.42
CA LEU A 59 7.64 31.43 -11.74
C LEU A 59 8.09 30.75 -10.45
N ARG A 60 7.21 30.83 -9.44
CA ARG A 60 7.27 29.98 -8.25
C ARG A 60 7.02 28.50 -8.62
N ALA A 61 7.51 27.57 -7.79
CA ALA A 61 7.44 26.13 -8.06
C ALA A 61 6.01 25.62 -8.32
N ASP A 62 5.03 26.07 -7.53
CA ASP A 62 3.60 25.75 -7.69
C ASP A 62 3.08 26.17 -9.07
N ARG A 63 3.48 27.33 -9.57
CA ARG A 63 3.09 27.82 -10.89
C ARG A 63 3.76 27.09 -12.05
N VAL A 64 4.98 26.58 -11.84
CA VAL A 64 5.65 25.70 -12.81
C VAL A 64 4.90 24.37 -12.93
N VAL A 65 4.47 23.81 -11.79
CA VAL A 65 3.64 22.59 -11.75
C VAL A 65 2.29 22.82 -12.46
N ASP A 66 1.60 23.94 -12.18
CA ASP A 66 0.36 24.30 -12.87
C ASP A 66 0.55 24.37 -14.39
N ALA A 67 1.62 25.04 -14.86
CA ALA A 67 1.94 25.18 -16.27
C ALA A 67 2.21 23.82 -16.94
N ALA A 68 2.93 22.93 -16.26
CA ALA A 68 3.17 21.58 -16.76
C ALA A 68 1.89 20.77 -16.92
N ARG A 69 0.97 20.84 -15.96
CA ARG A 69 -0.34 20.16 -16.06
C ARG A 69 -1.18 20.72 -17.20
N LEU A 70 -1.13 22.03 -17.44
CA LEU A 70 -1.82 22.65 -18.58
C LEU A 70 -1.22 22.19 -19.91
N LEU A 71 0.11 22.14 -20.03
CA LEU A 71 0.77 21.65 -21.24
C LEU A 71 0.40 20.20 -21.57
N LEU A 72 0.35 19.32 -20.55
CA LEU A 72 -0.04 17.91 -20.74
C LEU A 72 -1.50 17.71 -21.17
N ARG A 73 -2.36 18.75 -21.11
CA ARG A 73 -3.71 18.69 -21.70
C ARG A 73 -3.70 18.98 -23.20
N GLU A 74 -2.66 19.62 -23.72
CA GLU A 74 -2.50 19.97 -25.13
C GLU A 74 -1.55 19.03 -25.88
N ALA A 75 -0.52 18.52 -25.21
CA ALA A 75 0.50 17.68 -25.83
C ALA A 75 1.09 16.64 -24.86
N ASP A 76 1.20 15.40 -25.33
CA ASP A 76 1.80 14.32 -24.55
C ASP A 76 3.32 14.52 -24.35
N SER A 77 3.77 14.28 -23.14
CA SER A 77 5.19 14.23 -22.78
C SER A 77 5.40 13.31 -21.58
N PHE A 78 6.05 12.18 -21.83
CA PHE A 78 6.37 11.23 -20.77
C PHE A 78 7.32 11.83 -19.73
N GLU A 79 8.37 12.55 -20.15
CA GLU A 79 9.31 13.20 -19.24
C GLU A 79 8.63 14.19 -18.29
N ILE A 80 7.74 15.05 -18.81
CA ILE A 80 7.02 16.03 -17.98
C ILE A 80 6.03 15.31 -17.05
N GLY A 81 5.31 14.31 -17.55
CA GLY A 81 4.38 13.51 -16.74
C GLY A 81 5.09 12.78 -15.60
N GLU A 82 6.27 12.24 -15.87
CA GLU A 82 7.11 11.57 -14.89
C GLU A 82 7.58 12.54 -13.79
N LEU A 83 8.12 13.70 -14.18
CA LEU A 83 8.59 14.71 -13.23
C LEU A 83 7.45 15.25 -12.35
N LEU A 84 6.26 15.41 -12.93
CA LEU A 84 5.07 15.76 -12.18
C LEU A 84 4.65 14.68 -11.20
N ALA A 85 4.69 13.40 -11.60
CA ALA A 85 4.39 12.30 -10.70
C ALA A 85 5.35 12.29 -9.49
N LYS A 86 6.66 12.45 -9.73
CA LYS A 86 7.67 12.57 -8.66
C LYS A 86 7.43 13.75 -7.71
N LEU A 87 6.97 14.88 -8.23
CA LEU A 87 6.64 16.05 -7.41
C LEU A 87 5.37 15.82 -6.60
N ASP A 88 4.35 15.20 -7.20
CA ASP A 88 3.06 14.91 -6.55
C ASP A 88 3.19 13.90 -5.41
N GLU A 89 4.14 12.97 -5.54
CA GLU A 89 4.38 11.91 -4.57
C GLU A 89 5.53 12.22 -3.59
N TYR A 90 6.19 13.38 -3.68
CA TYR A 90 7.43 13.70 -2.94
C TYR A 90 7.35 13.44 -1.42
N ASP A 91 6.24 13.81 -0.76
CA ASP A 91 6.03 13.63 0.68
C ASP A 91 5.28 12.34 1.04
N SER A 92 5.13 11.40 0.09
CA SER A 92 4.41 10.15 0.29
C SER A 92 5.29 9.02 0.82
N THR A 93 4.67 7.90 1.23
CA THR A 93 5.43 6.66 1.49
C THR A 93 5.91 6.11 0.15
N HIS A 94 7.16 5.66 0.08
CA HIS A 94 7.75 5.17 -1.16
C HIS A 94 8.22 3.72 -1.05
N VAL A 95 8.09 2.96 -2.13
CA VAL A 95 8.85 1.74 -2.32
C VAL A 95 10.35 2.08 -2.41
N SER A 96 11.11 1.53 -1.47
CA SER A 96 12.54 1.73 -1.35
C SER A 96 13.31 1.18 -2.54
N GLU A 97 14.48 1.75 -2.84
CA GLU A 97 15.36 1.24 -3.89
C GLU A 97 15.71 -0.25 -3.68
N LEU A 98 15.91 -0.68 -2.43
CA LEU A 98 16.18 -2.08 -2.11
C LEU A 98 15.03 -3.00 -2.52
N THR A 99 13.79 -2.62 -2.21
CA THR A 99 12.59 -3.37 -2.62
C THR A 99 12.44 -3.37 -4.13
N ARG A 100 12.68 -2.25 -4.81
CA ARG A 100 12.69 -2.19 -6.28
C ARG A 100 13.69 -3.19 -6.86
N ARG A 101 14.95 -3.17 -6.43
CA ARG A 101 16.00 -4.10 -6.89
C ARG A 101 15.61 -5.57 -6.68
N ARG A 102 15.06 -5.91 -5.51
CA ARG A 102 14.59 -7.27 -5.21
C ARG A 102 13.45 -7.69 -6.14
N ILE A 103 12.48 -6.81 -6.39
CA ILE A 103 11.38 -7.09 -7.32
C ILE A 103 11.92 -7.26 -8.76
N LEU A 104 12.82 -6.39 -9.22
CA LEU A 104 13.40 -6.51 -10.56
C LEU A 104 14.18 -7.83 -10.73
N SER A 105 14.85 -8.31 -9.68
CA SER A 105 15.57 -9.59 -9.72
C SER A 105 14.66 -10.82 -9.91
N LEU A 106 13.35 -10.70 -9.66
CA LEU A 106 12.37 -11.78 -9.94
C LEU A 106 12.24 -12.08 -11.44
N PHE A 107 12.65 -11.14 -12.30
CA PHE A 107 12.57 -11.28 -13.75
C PHE A 107 13.89 -11.79 -14.35
N GLU A 108 14.93 -12.04 -13.55
CA GLU A 108 16.19 -12.58 -14.06
C GLU A 108 15.96 -13.99 -14.65
N GLY A 109 16.31 -14.18 -15.93
CA GLY A 109 16.08 -15.44 -16.65
C GLY A 109 14.59 -15.76 -16.88
N SER A 110 13.70 -14.77 -16.79
CA SER A 110 12.26 -14.97 -16.90
C SER A 110 11.60 -13.83 -17.69
N PRO A 111 10.67 -14.11 -18.63
CA PRO A 111 10.09 -13.07 -19.48
C PRO A 111 9.20 -12.08 -18.71
N LEU A 112 9.03 -10.85 -19.21
CA LEU A 112 8.12 -9.89 -18.57
C LEU A 112 6.64 -10.27 -18.71
N ALA A 113 6.29 -10.97 -19.79
CA ALA A 113 4.94 -11.42 -20.11
C ALA A 113 5.01 -12.81 -20.76
N THR A 114 3.98 -13.64 -20.58
CA THR A 114 3.88 -14.94 -21.26
C THR A 114 2.92 -14.95 -22.43
N GLU A 115 1.89 -14.09 -22.39
CA GLU A 115 0.82 -14.07 -23.39
C GLU A 115 0.99 -12.95 -24.42
N VAL A 116 1.95 -12.05 -24.22
CA VAL A 116 2.20 -10.86 -25.05
C VAL A 116 3.69 -10.76 -25.36
N ASP A 117 4.02 -10.30 -26.57
CA ASP A 117 5.40 -10.03 -26.96
C ASP A 117 6.06 -8.98 -26.04
N GLN A 118 7.36 -9.15 -25.76
CA GLN A 118 8.08 -8.28 -24.83
C GLN A 118 8.12 -6.81 -25.29
N MET A 119 8.29 -6.56 -26.59
CA MET A 119 8.30 -5.19 -27.11
C MET A 119 6.90 -4.57 -27.04
N GLU A 120 5.87 -5.34 -27.38
CA GLU A 120 4.48 -4.89 -27.23
C GLU A 120 4.17 -4.56 -25.76
N PHE A 121 4.58 -5.41 -24.82
CA PHE A 121 4.45 -5.18 -23.39
C PHE A 121 5.12 -3.86 -22.96
N ILE A 122 6.37 -3.65 -23.35
CA ILE A 122 7.13 -2.44 -22.98
C ILE A 122 6.44 -1.18 -23.51
N LYS A 123 5.94 -1.20 -24.75
CA LYS A 123 5.25 -0.07 -25.39
C LYS A 123 3.95 0.35 -24.71
N ARG A 124 3.31 -0.53 -23.93
CA ARG A 124 2.13 -0.16 -23.11
C ARG A 124 2.49 0.71 -21.92
N LEU A 125 3.73 0.63 -21.45
CA LEU A 125 4.21 1.30 -20.25
C LEU A 125 5.08 2.52 -20.56
N TRP A 126 5.91 2.45 -21.61
CA TRP A 126 6.87 3.47 -21.99
C TRP A 126 6.78 3.81 -23.49
N PRO A 127 6.83 5.10 -23.87
CA PRO A 127 6.96 5.52 -25.26
C PRO A 127 8.41 5.39 -25.72
N VAL A 128 8.90 4.14 -25.82
CA VAL A 128 10.32 3.84 -26.11
C VAL A 128 10.83 4.40 -27.45
N ALA A 129 9.92 4.68 -28.40
CA ALA A 129 10.22 5.35 -29.66
C ALA A 129 10.59 6.85 -29.47
N ASP A 130 10.10 7.48 -28.41
CA ASP A 130 10.35 8.90 -28.11
C ASP A 130 11.41 9.08 -27.01
N MET A 131 11.83 7.98 -26.38
CA MET A 131 12.88 7.98 -25.36
C MET A 131 14.26 7.90 -26.01
N PRO A 132 15.26 8.66 -25.53
CA PRO A 132 16.59 8.62 -26.12
C PRO A 132 17.29 7.29 -25.85
N SER A 133 18.05 6.81 -26.82
CA SER A 133 18.96 5.67 -26.63
C SER A 133 20.01 5.97 -25.54
N PRO A 134 20.38 4.98 -24.69
CA PRO A 134 21.55 5.09 -23.80
C PRO A 134 22.85 5.40 -24.56
N TYR A 135 22.89 5.07 -25.86
CA TYR A 135 24.02 5.28 -26.75
C TYR A 135 23.82 6.45 -27.73
N ALA A 136 22.81 7.30 -27.54
CA ALA A 136 22.51 8.42 -28.45
C ALA A 136 23.69 9.40 -28.62
N ASN A 137 24.54 9.52 -27.58
CA ASN A 137 25.73 10.38 -27.60
C ASN A 137 27.02 9.62 -27.97
N ALA A 138 26.95 8.31 -28.22
CA ALA A 138 28.12 7.51 -28.54
C ALA A 138 28.59 7.79 -29.99
N PRO A 139 29.90 7.99 -30.23
CA PRO A 139 30.40 8.16 -31.59
C PRO A 139 30.00 6.98 -32.47
N LEU A 140 29.47 7.26 -33.66
CA LEU A 140 29.06 6.27 -34.67
C LEU A 140 27.80 5.43 -34.31
N SER A 141 27.15 5.66 -33.18
CA SER A 141 25.88 5.00 -32.89
C SER A 141 24.81 5.44 -33.90
N ARG A 142 24.07 4.48 -34.42
CA ARG A 142 22.86 4.71 -35.24
C ARG A 142 21.57 4.57 -34.43
N GLU A 143 21.68 4.30 -33.13
CA GLU A 143 20.54 4.17 -32.22
C GLU A 143 20.14 5.56 -31.74
N VAL A 144 18.97 6.01 -32.18
CA VAL A 144 18.45 7.31 -31.77
C VAL A 144 17.53 7.13 -30.57
N THR A 145 16.72 6.08 -30.61
CA THR A 145 15.66 5.82 -29.64
C THR A 145 15.99 4.64 -28.73
N LEU A 146 15.36 4.58 -27.56
CA LEU A 146 15.47 3.42 -26.67
C LEU A 146 14.88 2.17 -27.34
N GLU A 147 13.86 2.31 -28.18
CA GLU A 147 13.34 1.21 -29.00
C GLU A 147 14.41 0.60 -29.91
N ASP A 148 15.22 1.42 -30.58
CA ASP A 148 16.32 0.95 -31.42
C ASP A 148 17.33 0.12 -30.62
N SER A 149 17.63 0.58 -29.39
CA SER A 149 18.54 -0.11 -28.47
C SER A 149 17.97 -1.43 -27.99
N ILE A 150 16.71 -1.44 -27.54
CA ILE A 150 16.04 -2.67 -27.09
C ILE A 150 16.03 -3.69 -28.23
N TYR A 151 15.58 -3.31 -29.43
CA TYR A 151 15.54 -4.23 -30.56
C TYR A 151 16.94 -4.77 -30.92
N ARG A 152 17.96 -3.91 -30.93
CA ARG A 152 19.34 -4.35 -31.22
C ARG A 152 19.87 -5.32 -30.19
N HIS A 153 19.73 -4.98 -28.91
CA HIS A 153 20.41 -5.69 -27.84
C HIS A 153 19.64 -6.91 -27.31
N THR A 154 18.31 -6.94 -27.44
CA THR A 154 17.50 -8.08 -26.99
C THR A 154 17.04 -9.00 -28.11
N VAL A 155 17.09 -8.57 -29.38
CA VAL A 155 16.64 -9.39 -30.53
C VAL A 155 17.78 -9.72 -31.49
N ASN A 156 18.60 -8.75 -31.88
CA ASN A 156 19.67 -9.01 -32.86
C ASN A 156 20.93 -9.59 -32.22
N ASN A 157 21.33 -9.08 -31.05
CA ASN A 157 22.60 -9.43 -30.41
C ASN A 157 22.44 -10.35 -29.19
N ASP A 158 21.30 -10.28 -28.49
CA ASP A 158 21.03 -11.02 -27.24
C ASP A 158 22.12 -10.80 -26.16
N ASP A 159 22.53 -9.53 -25.99
CA ASP A 159 23.64 -9.11 -25.12
C ASP A 159 23.20 -8.24 -23.92
N TRP A 160 21.91 -7.90 -23.82
CA TRP A 160 21.33 -7.31 -22.61
C TRP A 160 20.68 -8.37 -21.72
N SER A 161 21.11 -8.42 -20.46
CA SER A 161 20.36 -9.14 -19.42
C SER A 161 18.99 -8.47 -19.17
N GLN A 162 18.09 -9.23 -18.54
CA GLN A 162 16.79 -8.69 -18.17
C GLN A 162 16.92 -7.50 -17.21
N GLN A 163 17.89 -7.56 -16.28
CA GLN A 163 18.19 -6.45 -15.38
C GLN A 163 18.66 -5.20 -16.12
N GLU A 164 19.58 -5.32 -17.08
CA GLU A 164 20.07 -4.17 -17.86
C GLU A 164 18.94 -3.51 -18.65
N LEU A 165 18.06 -4.32 -19.26
CA LEU A 165 16.86 -3.81 -19.93
C LEU A 165 15.97 -3.00 -18.97
N LEU A 166 15.68 -3.54 -17.79
CA LEU A 166 14.82 -2.89 -16.79
C LEU A 166 15.46 -1.63 -16.19
N ASP A 167 16.79 -1.62 -16.06
CA ASP A 167 17.56 -0.45 -15.65
C ASP A 167 17.54 0.65 -16.73
N HIS A 168 17.66 0.29 -18.01
CA HIS A 168 17.53 1.22 -19.13
C HIS A 168 16.11 1.81 -19.29
N LEU A 169 15.08 1.05 -18.89
CA LEU A 169 13.71 1.57 -18.75
C LEU A 169 13.53 2.51 -17.53
N GLY A 170 14.54 2.59 -16.66
CA GLY A 170 14.58 3.50 -15.52
C GLY A 170 13.78 3.01 -14.32
N LEU A 171 13.50 1.71 -14.16
CA LEU A 171 12.64 1.21 -13.09
C LEU A 171 13.18 1.49 -11.67
N LEU A 172 14.49 1.66 -11.51
CA LEU A 172 15.11 2.07 -10.25
C LEU A 172 14.91 3.55 -9.91
N THR A 173 14.70 4.41 -10.91
CA THR A 173 14.70 5.88 -10.75
C THR A 173 13.40 6.55 -11.19
N CYS A 174 12.46 5.81 -11.78
CA CYS A 174 11.14 6.30 -12.16
C CYS A 174 10.27 6.61 -10.94
N SER A 175 9.24 7.41 -11.14
CA SER A 175 8.20 7.73 -10.18
C SER A 175 7.60 6.44 -9.63
N GLN A 176 7.14 6.50 -8.39
CA GLN A 176 6.39 5.42 -7.78
C GLN A 176 5.12 5.14 -8.59
N TRP A 177 4.47 6.14 -9.17
CA TRP A 177 3.39 5.93 -10.13
C TRP A 177 3.77 5.03 -11.31
N GLN A 178 4.89 5.31 -11.99
CA GLN A 178 5.34 4.50 -13.13
C GLN A 178 5.76 3.09 -12.68
N PHE A 179 6.42 2.98 -11.53
CA PHE A 179 6.77 1.70 -10.94
C PHE A 179 5.52 0.85 -10.63
N PHE A 180 4.47 1.45 -10.06
CA PHE A 180 3.21 0.75 -9.81
C PHE A 180 2.53 0.31 -11.09
N ARG A 181 2.51 1.16 -12.13
CA ARG A 181 2.01 0.75 -13.45
C ARG A 181 2.74 -0.46 -14.00
N PHE A 182 4.07 -0.52 -13.85
CA PHE A 182 4.84 -1.69 -14.23
C PHE A 182 4.40 -2.94 -13.46
N LEU A 183 4.26 -2.86 -12.13
CA LEU A 183 3.80 -3.99 -11.31
C LEU A 183 2.38 -4.46 -11.66
N GLU A 184 1.50 -3.53 -12.00
CA GLU A 184 0.14 -3.83 -12.44
C GLU A 184 0.14 -4.52 -13.81
N GLU A 185 0.94 -4.04 -14.77
CA GLU A 185 0.99 -4.62 -16.12
C GLU A 185 1.70 -6.00 -16.13
N VAL A 186 2.81 -6.19 -15.40
CA VAL A 186 3.46 -7.52 -15.29
C VAL A 186 2.60 -8.54 -14.56
N THR A 187 1.53 -8.11 -13.88
CA THR A 187 0.55 -8.99 -13.25
C THR A 187 -0.83 -8.91 -13.90
N ASP A 188 -0.95 -8.28 -15.07
CA ASP A 188 -2.22 -8.20 -15.78
C ASP A 188 -2.60 -9.57 -16.39
N PRO A 189 -3.85 -10.02 -16.26
CA PRO A 189 -4.29 -11.32 -16.77
C PRO A 189 -4.29 -11.43 -18.30
N ILE A 190 -4.13 -10.33 -19.04
CA ILE A 190 -3.92 -10.34 -20.49
C ILE A 190 -2.45 -10.56 -20.82
N ALA A 191 -1.53 -10.15 -19.93
CA ALA A 191 -0.08 -10.29 -20.14
C ALA A 191 0.47 -11.63 -19.62
N GLN A 192 -0.22 -12.28 -18.67
CA GLN A 192 0.27 -13.48 -17.98
C GLN A 192 -0.71 -14.65 -18.01
N SER A 193 -0.15 -15.86 -18.03
CA SER A 193 -0.89 -17.09 -17.69
C SER A 193 -1.34 -17.05 -16.23
N ALA A 194 -2.44 -17.74 -15.91
CA ALA A 194 -3.02 -17.72 -14.57
C ALA A 194 -2.05 -18.21 -13.48
N GLU A 195 -1.28 -19.27 -13.78
CA GLU A 195 -0.31 -19.86 -12.85
C GLU A 195 0.85 -18.89 -12.57
N ARG A 196 1.37 -18.24 -13.62
CA ARG A 196 2.47 -17.29 -13.50
C ARG A 196 2.03 -16.00 -12.84
N GLN A 197 0.83 -15.51 -13.17
CA GLN A 197 0.22 -14.35 -12.53
C GLN A 197 0.15 -14.55 -11.01
N ALA A 198 -0.37 -15.69 -10.55
CA ALA A 198 -0.47 -16.00 -9.13
C ALA A 198 0.91 -16.05 -8.44
N THR A 199 1.88 -16.71 -9.08
CA THR A 199 3.25 -16.84 -8.57
C THR A 199 3.95 -15.47 -8.46
N LEU A 200 3.82 -14.63 -9.49
CA LEU A 200 4.42 -13.28 -9.50
C LEU A 200 3.81 -12.38 -8.42
N VAL A 201 2.48 -12.40 -8.26
CA VAL A 201 1.78 -11.61 -7.25
C VAL A 201 2.24 -11.99 -5.84
N GLU A 202 2.40 -13.29 -5.56
CA GLU A 202 2.90 -13.76 -4.27
C GLU A 202 4.33 -13.28 -4.01
N ALA A 203 5.23 -13.46 -4.98
CA ALA A 203 6.64 -13.04 -4.87
C ALA A 203 6.79 -11.52 -4.72
N ILE A 204 6.09 -10.73 -5.53
CA ILE A 204 6.10 -9.25 -5.46
C ILE A 204 5.56 -8.79 -4.10
N ASN A 205 4.45 -9.36 -3.63
CA ASN A 205 3.88 -9.01 -2.32
C ASN A 205 4.80 -9.37 -1.16
N GLY A 206 5.61 -10.43 -1.28
CA GLY A 206 6.66 -10.77 -0.32
C GLY A 206 7.67 -9.63 -0.11
N HIS A 207 7.89 -8.79 -1.12
CA HIS A 207 8.76 -7.62 -1.03
C HIS A 207 8.00 -6.33 -0.69
N LEU A 208 6.90 -6.03 -1.39
CA LEU A 208 6.13 -4.79 -1.20
C LEU A 208 5.62 -4.60 0.23
N ARG A 209 5.30 -5.68 0.94
CA ARG A 209 4.78 -5.62 2.32
C ARG A 209 5.74 -4.94 3.28
N HIS A 210 7.05 -5.08 3.07
CA HIS A 210 8.06 -4.43 3.90
C HIS A 210 8.04 -2.90 3.77
N ASP A 211 7.59 -2.38 2.62
CA ASP A 211 7.48 -0.94 2.37
C ASP A 211 6.05 -0.43 2.56
N GLY A 212 5.13 -1.28 3.04
CA GLY A 212 3.75 -0.88 3.32
C GLY A 212 2.84 -0.89 2.09
N PHE A 213 3.14 -1.68 1.06
CA PHE A 213 2.30 -1.82 -0.13
C PHE A 213 1.94 -3.28 -0.39
N GLN A 214 0.87 -3.50 -1.17
CA GLN A 214 0.52 -4.81 -1.72
C GLN A 214 -0.21 -4.68 -3.05
N LEU A 215 -0.04 -5.67 -3.94
CA LEU A 215 -0.94 -5.96 -5.05
C LEU A 215 -2.21 -6.62 -4.50
N GLY A 216 -3.30 -5.86 -4.50
CA GLY A 216 -4.65 -6.32 -4.14
C GLY A 216 -5.53 -6.50 -5.38
N VAL A 217 -6.49 -7.42 -5.33
CA VAL A 217 -7.45 -7.60 -6.44
C VAL A 217 -8.36 -6.36 -6.54
N LYS A 218 -8.18 -5.55 -7.58
CA LYS A 218 -8.98 -4.35 -7.86
C LYS A 218 -10.32 -4.71 -8.50
N ARG A 219 -10.31 -5.67 -9.42
CA ARG A 219 -11.49 -6.18 -10.13
C ARG A 219 -11.22 -7.57 -10.70
N ARG A 220 -12.21 -8.16 -11.35
CA ARG A 220 -12.06 -9.37 -12.17
C ARG A 220 -12.54 -9.12 -13.60
N ILE A 221 -11.88 -9.73 -14.58
CA ILE A 221 -12.28 -9.74 -15.99
C ILE A 221 -12.38 -11.21 -16.41
N SER A 222 -13.56 -11.65 -16.87
CA SER A 222 -13.79 -13.04 -17.29
C SER A 222 -13.37 -14.10 -16.26
N GLY A 223 -13.47 -13.77 -14.98
CA GLY A 223 -13.05 -14.64 -13.87
C GLY A 223 -11.61 -14.43 -13.40
N SER A 224 -10.74 -13.88 -14.24
CA SER A 224 -9.33 -13.61 -13.92
C SER A 224 -9.17 -12.35 -13.06
N PRO A 225 -8.31 -12.37 -12.03
CA PRO A 225 -8.07 -11.20 -11.18
C PRO A 225 -7.24 -10.14 -11.91
N VAL A 226 -7.61 -8.87 -11.71
CA VAL A 226 -6.79 -7.70 -12.09
C VAL A 226 -6.31 -7.06 -10.80
N TYR A 227 -4.99 -6.99 -10.65
CA TYR A 227 -4.36 -6.45 -9.45
C TYR A 227 -4.12 -4.95 -9.58
N ALA A 228 -4.09 -4.26 -8.45
CA ALA A 228 -3.58 -2.90 -8.35
C ALA A 228 -2.74 -2.76 -7.09
N VAL A 229 -1.72 -1.90 -7.14
CA VAL A 229 -0.96 -1.60 -5.94
C VAL A 229 -1.80 -0.74 -5.01
N ALA A 230 -1.88 -1.15 -3.75
CA ALA A 230 -2.55 -0.43 -2.69
C ALA A 230 -1.62 -0.33 -1.48
N GLU A 231 -1.71 0.78 -0.76
CA GLU A 231 -1.10 0.87 0.57
C GLU A 231 -1.70 -0.22 1.46
N LEU A 232 -0.82 -0.99 2.10
CA LEU A 232 -1.20 -1.73 3.29
C LEU A 232 -1.58 -0.69 4.32
N LYS A 233 -2.86 -0.67 4.69
CA LYS A 233 -3.29 -0.04 5.93
C LYS A 233 -2.46 -0.69 7.02
N ARG A 234 -1.38 -0.01 7.45
CA ARG A 234 -0.47 -0.57 8.44
C ARG A 234 -1.31 -1.03 9.61
N GLY A 235 -1.27 -2.34 9.85
CA GLY A 235 -1.66 -2.86 11.13
C GLY A 235 -0.86 -2.14 12.21
N VAL A 236 -1.39 -1.98 13.41
CA VAL A 236 -0.51 -1.69 14.53
C VAL A 236 0.46 -2.88 14.68
N PRO A 237 1.73 -2.70 15.10
CA PRO A 237 2.72 -3.78 15.14
C PRO A 237 2.27 -5.06 15.89
N SER A 238 1.33 -4.91 16.82
CA SER A 238 0.72 -6.03 17.54
C SER A 238 -0.17 -6.91 16.67
N ASP A 239 -0.68 -6.42 15.52
CA ASP A 239 -1.67 -7.13 14.71
C ASP A 239 -1.12 -8.46 14.19
N GLU A 240 0.14 -8.51 13.76
CA GLU A 240 0.76 -9.73 13.25
C GLU A 240 0.97 -10.79 14.35
N ALA A 241 1.50 -10.36 15.51
CA ALA A 241 1.71 -11.24 16.66
C ALA A 241 0.38 -11.79 17.24
N ILE A 242 -0.65 -10.94 17.32
CA ILE A 242 -2.01 -11.34 17.70
C ILE A 242 -2.57 -12.32 16.67
N SER A 243 -2.44 -12.01 15.37
CA SER A 243 -2.92 -12.88 14.29
C SER A 243 -2.31 -14.27 14.37
N ALA A 244 -0.99 -14.37 14.57
CA ALA A 244 -0.28 -15.64 14.70
C ALA A 244 -0.81 -16.46 15.90
N THR A 245 -0.99 -15.81 17.06
CA THR A 245 -1.47 -16.48 18.28
C THR A 245 -2.89 -17.00 18.13
N LEU A 246 -3.80 -16.16 17.62
CA LEU A 246 -5.21 -16.51 17.45
C LEU A 246 -5.42 -17.54 16.33
N ARG A 247 -4.63 -17.48 15.24
CA ARG A 247 -4.65 -18.50 14.17
C ARG A 247 -4.25 -19.87 14.68
N ALA A 248 -3.20 -19.93 15.50
CA ALA A 248 -2.75 -21.18 16.07
C ALA A 248 -3.76 -21.75 17.08
N PHE A 249 -4.61 -20.91 17.69
CA PHE A 249 -5.61 -21.35 18.66
C PHE A 249 -6.87 -21.88 17.97
N ASN A 250 -7.46 -21.09 17.09
CA ASN A 250 -8.64 -21.48 16.34
C ASN A 250 -8.69 -20.70 15.00
N PRO A 251 -8.30 -21.33 13.88
CA PRO A 251 -8.19 -20.65 12.59
C PRO A 251 -9.56 -20.27 11.98
N ASP A 252 -10.60 -21.06 12.25
CA ASP A 252 -11.89 -20.98 11.55
C ASP A 252 -12.83 -19.92 12.13
N THR A 253 -12.88 -19.80 13.46
CA THR A 253 -13.83 -18.92 14.15
C THR A 253 -13.10 -17.72 14.73
N VAL A 254 -12.13 -17.94 15.63
CA VAL A 254 -11.47 -16.85 16.38
C VAL A 254 -10.59 -16.01 15.47
N HIS A 255 -9.71 -16.63 14.68
CA HIS A 255 -8.85 -15.89 13.75
C HIS A 255 -9.65 -15.21 12.62
N ALA A 256 -10.68 -15.87 12.09
CA ALA A 256 -11.58 -15.24 11.12
C ALA A 256 -12.29 -14.01 11.72
N ARG A 257 -12.72 -14.07 12.98
CA ARG A 257 -13.31 -12.93 13.70
C ARG A 257 -12.32 -11.78 13.88
N TRP A 258 -11.07 -12.12 14.24
CA TRP A 258 -9.99 -11.13 14.36
C TRP A 258 -9.72 -10.42 13.02
N GLN A 259 -9.65 -11.17 11.92
CA GLN A 259 -9.45 -10.57 10.59
C GLN A 259 -10.59 -9.63 10.20
N GLN A 260 -11.85 -10.02 10.47
CA GLN A 260 -13.01 -9.15 10.24
C GLN A 260 -12.93 -7.84 11.06
N ALA A 261 -12.38 -7.87 12.27
CA ALA A 261 -12.21 -6.67 13.09
C ALA A 261 -11.16 -5.73 12.48
N LEU A 262 -10.05 -6.27 11.99
CA LEU A 262 -8.99 -5.50 11.33
C LEU A 262 -9.48 -4.85 10.04
N ASP A 263 -10.20 -5.59 9.19
CA ASP A 263 -10.68 -5.10 7.89
C ASP A 263 -11.64 -3.91 8.05
N ARG A 264 -12.45 -3.91 9.12
CA ARG A 264 -13.44 -2.87 9.42
C ARG A 264 -12.88 -1.69 10.22
N ARG A 265 -11.73 -1.82 10.88
CA ARG A 265 -11.19 -0.86 11.85
C ARG A 265 -11.18 0.60 11.36
N SER A 266 -10.91 0.81 10.08
CA SER A 266 -10.86 2.15 9.46
C SER A 266 -12.11 2.53 8.65
N SER A 267 -12.78 1.56 8.03
CA SER A 267 -13.90 1.78 7.09
C SER A 267 -15.27 1.69 7.74
N ASP A 268 -15.40 0.93 8.81
CA ASP A 268 -16.63 0.70 9.57
C ASP A 268 -16.31 0.62 11.08
N PRO A 269 -16.10 1.78 11.75
CA PRO A 269 -15.70 1.81 13.16
C PRO A 269 -16.69 1.13 14.11
N GLU A 270 -17.99 1.23 13.83
CA GLU A 270 -19.03 0.62 14.65
C GLU A 270 -19.06 -0.91 14.49
N GLY A 271 -18.98 -1.39 13.25
CA GLY A 271 -18.86 -2.81 12.97
C GLY A 271 -17.59 -3.40 13.57
N ALA A 272 -16.45 -2.70 13.49
CA ALA A 272 -15.20 -3.13 14.10
C ALA A 272 -15.30 -3.31 15.62
N ILE A 273 -15.94 -2.37 16.33
CA ILE A 273 -16.18 -2.48 17.78
C ILE A 273 -17.07 -3.69 18.11
N THR A 274 -18.11 -3.92 17.32
CA THR A 274 -19.02 -5.06 17.50
C THR A 274 -18.27 -6.38 17.33
N VAL A 275 -17.46 -6.50 16.26
CA VAL A 275 -16.66 -7.69 16.01
C VAL A 275 -15.60 -7.90 17.09
N ALA A 276 -14.96 -6.84 17.60
CA ALA A 276 -13.99 -6.92 18.69
C ALA A 276 -14.61 -7.49 19.99
N ARG A 277 -15.84 -7.10 20.31
CA ARG A 277 -16.59 -7.69 21.43
C ARG A 277 -16.87 -9.18 21.18
N THR A 278 -17.39 -9.52 20.00
CA THR A 278 -17.71 -10.92 19.66
C THR A 278 -16.46 -11.80 19.66
N LEU A 279 -15.30 -11.27 19.28
CA LEU A 279 -14.02 -11.98 19.40
C LEU A 279 -13.74 -12.44 20.84
N LEU A 280 -13.92 -11.56 21.82
CA LEU A 280 -13.72 -11.93 23.23
C LEU A 280 -14.77 -12.93 23.72
N GLU A 281 -16.03 -12.79 23.28
CA GLU A 281 -17.09 -13.76 23.59
C GLU A 281 -16.73 -15.15 23.04
N ASP A 282 -16.31 -15.23 21.77
CA ASP A 282 -15.91 -16.47 21.12
C ASP A 282 -14.70 -17.12 21.82
N VAL A 283 -13.67 -16.33 22.15
CA VAL A 283 -12.48 -16.83 22.89
C VAL A 283 -12.90 -17.37 24.25
N CYS A 284 -13.75 -16.66 25.00
CA CYS A 284 -14.21 -17.14 26.29
C CYS A 284 -14.98 -18.45 26.17
N LYS A 285 -15.92 -18.53 25.22
CA LYS A 285 -16.72 -19.74 24.98
C LYS A 285 -15.85 -20.93 24.59
N TRP A 286 -14.88 -20.74 23.69
CA TRP A 286 -13.97 -21.81 23.28
C TRP A 286 -13.13 -22.33 24.45
N ILE A 287 -12.52 -21.44 25.25
CA ILE A 287 -11.69 -21.88 26.38
C ILE A 287 -12.54 -22.56 27.46
N ILE A 288 -13.72 -22.02 27.79
CA ILE A 288 -14.64 -22.65 28.77
C ILE A 288 -15.02 -24.07 28.31
N HIS A 289 -15.36 -24.22 27.02
CA HIS A 289 -15.69 -25.52 26.44
C HIS A 289 -14.50 -26.49 26.47
N GLU A 290 -13.30 -26.05 26.08
CA GLU A 290 -12.08 -26.88 26.16
C GLU A 290 -11.70 -27.25 27.59
N ALA A 291 -12.05 -26.42 28.58
CA ALA A 291 -11.88 -26.72 30.00
C ALA A 291 -12.88 -27.75 30.54
N GLY A 292 -13.85 -28.19 29.73
CA GLY A 292 -14.91 -29.11 30.15
C GLY A 292 -16.00 -28.45 30.99
N GLU A 293 -16.04 -27.12 31.02
CA GLU A 293 -17.02 -26.33 31.77
C GLU A 293 -18.16 -25.87 30.86
N THR A 294 -19.25 -25.37 31.44
CA THR A 294 -20.45 -24.97 30.69
C THR A 294 -20.81 -23.49 30.85
N TYR A 295 -21.39 -22.92 29.80
CA TYR A 295 -21.97 -21.58 29.80
C TYR A 295 -23.39 -21.61 29.25
N ALA A 296 -24.20 -20.60 29.58
CA ALA A 296 -25.54 -20.46 29.02
C ALA A 296 -25.48 -19.62 27.73
N GLU A 297 -26.34 -19.92 26.76
CA GLU A 297 -26.41 -19.16 25.49
C GLU A 297 -26.68 -17.67 25.69
N LYS A 298 -27.35 -17.30 26.78
CA LYS A 298 -27.67 -15.90 27.14
C LYS A 298 -26.56 -15.18 27.90
N ASP A 299 -25.47 -15.88 28.27
CA ASP A 299 -24.38 -15.26 29.02
C ASP A 299 -23.68 -14.24 28.12
N ASP A 300 -23.59 -13.00 28.60
CA ASP A 300 -22.89 -11.92 27.92
C ASP A 300 -21.39 -11.92 28.25
N LEU A 301 -20.64 -11.07 27.55
CA LEU A 301 -19.19 -11.00 27.70
C LEU A 301 -18.71 -10.85 29.18
N PRO A 302 -19.27 -9.95 30.02
CA PRO A 302 -18.91 -9.88 31.43
C PRO A 302 -19.11 -11.20 32.19
N VAL A 303 -20.24 -11.89 31.98
CA VAL A 303 -20.53 -13.17 32.65
C VAL A 303 -19.57 -14.26 32.18
N LEU A 304 -19.35 -14.37 30.86
CA LEU A 304 -18.41 -15.32 30.27
C LEU A 304 -16.99 -15.10 30.78
N TYR A 305 -16.53 -13.85 30.82
CA TYR A 305 -15.19 -13.52 31.30
C TYR A 305 -15.02 -13.85 32.78
N LYS A 306 -16.00 -13.55 33.63
CA LYS A 306 -15.94 -13.87 35.07
C LYS A 306 -15.82 -15.37 35.31
N LYS A 307 -16.57 -16.19 34.57
CA LYS A 307 -16.46 -17.66 34.61
C LYS A 307 -15.07 -18.11 34.20
N LEU A 308 -14.60 -17.62 33.05
CA LEU A 308 -13.27 -17.96 32.55
C LEU A 308 -12.15 -17.52 33.50
N ALA A 309 -12.25 -16.33 34.11
CA ALA A 309 -11.27 -15.83 35.06
C ALA A 309 -11.14 -16.74 36.29
N GLY A 310 -12.25 -17.35 36.75
CA GLY A 310 -12.21 -18.42 37.75
C GLY A 310 -11.45 -19.65 37.25
N ILE A 311 -11.81 -20.14 36.05
CA ILE A 311 -11.19 -21.31 35.41
C ILE A 311 -9.70 -21.12 35.18
N LEU A 312 -9.25 -19.91 34.87
CA LEU A 312 -7.84 -19.57 34.58
C LEU A 312 -7.07 -19.05 35.81
N ASN A 313 -7.69 -18.99 37.00
CA ASN A 313 -7.09 -18.40 38.20
C ASN A 313 -6.64 -16.94 38.01
N LEU A 314 -7.42 -16.17 37.25
CA LEU A 314 -7.22 -14.75 36.95
C LEU A 314 -8.16 -13.85 37.75
N ALA A 315 -9.06 -14.40 38.57
CA ALA A 315 -9.94 -13.57 39.41
C ALA A 315 -9.10 -12.85 40.49
N PRO A 316 -9.23 -11.52 40.66
CA PRO A 316 -8.43 -10.75 41.62
C PRO A 316 -8.47 -11.31 43.05
N ASP A 317 -9.62 -11.84 43.47
CA ASP A 317 -9.81 -12.38 44.82
C ASP A 317 -8.99 -13.65 45.10
N LEU A 318 -8.45 -14.30 44.06
CA LEU A 318 -7.60 -15.50 44.17
C LEU A 318 -6.13 -15.17 44.42
N HIS A 319 -5.75 -13.89 44.38
CA HIS A 319 -4.37 -13.43 44.57
C HIS A 319 -4.24 -12.67 45.89
N THR A 320 -3.04 -12.64 46.48
CA THR A 320 -2.79 -11.88 47.73
C THR A 320 -2.08 -10.57 47.45
N GLU A 321 -1.20 -10.55 46.45
CA GLU A 321 -0.42 -9.39 46.05
C GLU A 321 -1.31 -8.27 45.47
N THR A 322 -1.20 -7.09 46.06
CA THR A 322 -2.01 -5.92 45.73
C THR A 322 -1.86 -5.50 44.27
N ILE A 323 -0.65 -5.59 43.71
CA ILE A 323 -0.37 -5.19 42.34
C ILE A 323 -1.05 -6.11 41.31
N PHE A 324 -1.03 -7.43 41.55
CA PHE A 324 -1.71 -8.39 40.68
C PHE A 324 -3.23 -8.23 40.73
N LYS A 325 -3.79 -7.96 41.92
CA LYS A 325 -5.23 -7.62 42.05
C LYS A 325 -5.61 -6.43 41.19
N GLN A 326 -4.80 -5.37 41.23
CA GLN A 326 -5.09 -4.14 40.49
C GLN A 326 -5.01 -4.35 38.97
N ILE A 327 -4.00 -5.08 38.49
CA ILE A 327 -3.85 -5.41 37.07
C ILE A 327 -5.04 -6.25 36.58
N LEU A 328 -5.36 -7.34 37.28
CA LEU A 328 -6.45 -8.24 36.91
C LEU A 328 -7.82 -7.56 37.01
N GLY A 329 -8.02 -6.69 38.01
CA GLY A 329 -9.21 -5.85 38.12
C GLY A 329 -9.34 -4.85 36.97
N SER A 330 -8.22 -4.32 36.48
CA SER A 330 -8.18 -3.44 35.29
C SER A 330 -8.56 -4.21 34.02
N CYS A 331 -8.04 -5.43 33.84
CA CYS A 331 -8.43 -6.32 32.75
C CYS A 331 -9.94 -6.60 32.76
N GLN A 332 -10.50 -6.91 33.93
CA GLN A 332 -11.94 -7.12 34.08
C GLN A 332 -12.73 -5.87 33.70
N SER A 333 -12.30 -4.69 34.17
CA SER A 333 -12.95 -3.40 33.84
C SER A 333 -12.92 -3.09 32.34
N ILE A 334 -11.84 -3.43 31.64
CA ILE A 334 -11.72 -3.28 30.18
C ILE A 334 -12.74 -4.17 29.47
N VAL A 335 -12.86 -5.43 29.87
CA VAL A 335 -13.80 -6.38 29.26
C VAL A 335 -15.26 -5.96 29.51
N GLU A 336 -15.57 -5.52 30.72
CA GLU A 336 -16.90 -4.96 31.07
C GLU A 336 -17.22 -3.71 30.23
N SER A 337 -16.25 -2.81 30.07
CA SER A 337 -16.40 -1.60 29.26
C SER A 337 -16.62 -1.92 27.78
N LEU A 338 -15.89 -2.87 27.22
CA LEU A 338 -16.08 -3.35 25.83
C LEU A 338 -17.44 -4.01 25.65
N GLY A 339 -17.90 -4.80 26.63
CA GLY A 339 -19.22 -5.42 26.62
C GLY A 339 -20.35 -4.37 26.59
N ALA A 340 -20.24 -3.33 27.41
CA ALA A 340 -21.22 -2.25 27.52
C ALA A 340 -21.21 -1.27 26.32
N LEU A 341 -20.08 -1.15 25.63
CA LEU A 341 -19.89 -0.17 24.55
C LEU A 341 -20.91 -0.35 23.40
N ARG A 342 -21.23 -1.59 23.03
CA ARG A 342 -22.24 -1.88 22.00
C ARG A 342 -23.63 -1.36 22.37
N ASN A 343 -24.07 -1.54 23.62
CA ASN A 343 -25.42 -1.14 24.02
C ASN A 343 -25.59 0.38 23.91
N LYS A 344 -24.58 1.15 24.33
CA LYS A 344 -24.59 2.62 24.18
C LYS A 344 -24.54 3.08 22.72
N ILE A 345 -23.86 2.36 21.83
CA ILE A 345 -23.82 2.67 20.39
C ILE A 345 -25.14 2.24 19.70
N SER A 346 -25.72 1.11 20.10
CA SER A 346 -27.00 0.61 19.61
C SER A 346 -28.17 1.50 20.04
N ASP A 347 -28.18 1.98 21.29
CA ASP A 347 -29.17 2.90 21.81
C ASP A 347 -29.06 4.29 21.15
N ALA A 348 -27.86 4.68 20.70
CA ALA A 348 -27.64 5.90 19.93
C ALA A 348 -28.28 5.85 18.51
N HIS A 349 -28.74 4.67 18.04
CA HIS A 349 -29.57 4.54 16.83
C HIS A 349 -31.06 4.76 17.09
N SER A 350 -31.50 4.84 18.35
CA SER A 350 -32.88 5.16 18.72
C SER A 350 -33.14 6.66 18.61
N GLY A 351 -33.32 7.16 17.38
CA GLY A 351 -34.09 8.37 17.01
C GLY A 351 -33.75 9.75 17.62
N GLY A 352 -32.78 9.90 18.52
CA GLY A 352 -32.51 11.17 19.23
C GLY A 352 -31.55 12.14 18.51
N PRO A 353 -31.64 13.47 18.79
CA PRO A 353 -30.86 14.51 18.10
C PRO A 353 -29.38 14.64 18.54
N LEU A 354 -28.96 13.99 19.62
CA LEU A 354 -27.57 14.01 20.14
C LEU A 354 -26.85 12.70 19.82
N ARG A 355 -26.41 12.54 18.56
CA ARG A 355 -25.69 11.34 18.08
C ARG A 355 -24.20 11.43 18.36
N VAL A 356 -23.60 10.43 19.01
CA VAL A 356 -22.14 10.25 19.05
C VAL A 356 -21.79 9.01 18.26
N LYS A 357 -21.25 9.18 17.05
CA LYS A 357 -20.74 8.06 16.23
C LYS A 357 -19.29 7.75 16.61
N PRO A 358 -18.91 6.47 16.80
CA PRO A 358 -17.51 6.12 16.99
C PRO A 358 -16.70 6.50 15.75
N SER A 359 -15.48 7.00 15.97
CA SER A 359 -14.52 7.34 14.92
C SER A 359 -13.47 6.24 14.80
N ALA A 360 -12.67 6.24 13.73
CA ALA A 360 -11.64 5.22 13.48
C ALA A 360 -10.70 5.01 14.68
N ARG A 361 -10.26 6.08 15.35
CA ARG A 361 -9.43 5.99 16.57
C ARG A 361 -10.09 5.25 17.73
N HIS A 362 -11.42 5.30 17.85
CA HIS A 362 -12.16 4.60 18.90
C HIS A 362 -12.27 3.10 18.59
N ALA A 363 -12.51 2.77 17.31
CA ALA A 363 -12.49 1.39 16.84
C ALA A 363 -11.10 0.77 16.98
N GLU A 364 -10.06 1.53 16.66
CA GLU A 364 -8.67 1.11 16.81
C GLU A 364 -8.33 0.74 18.26
N LEU A 365 -8.67 1.60 19.23
CA LEU A 365 -8.48 1.29 20.64
C LEU A 365 -9.26 0.02 21.05
N ALA A 366 -10.52 -0.11 20.64
CA ALA A 366 -11.35 -1.26 21.02
C ALA A 366 -10.84 -2.58 20.44
N VAL A 367 -10.46 -2.59 19.15
CA VAL A 367 -9.89 -3.75 18.46
C VAL A 367 -8.56 -4.16 19.10
N ASN A 368 -7.70 -3.20 19.40
CA ASN A 368 -6.40 -3.48 20.02
C ASN A 368 -6.57 -4.05 21.45
N LEU A 369 -7.44 -3.45 22.28
CA LEU A 369 -7.73 -3.97 23.62
C LEU A 369 -8.30 -5.39 23.57
N ALA A 370 -9.23 -5.66 22.65
CA ALA A 370 -9.80 -6.99 22.47
C ALA A 370 -8.75 -8.01 22.00
N GLY A 371 -7.91 -7.65 21.02
CA GLY A 371 -6.83 -8.52 20.52
C GLY A 371 -5.81 -8.86 21.61
N THR A 372 -5.37 -7.86 22.39
CA THR A 372 -4.46 -8.08 23.53
C THR A 372 -5.08 -8.98 24.59
N MET A 373 -6.33 -8.73 24.98
CA MET A 373 -7.03 -9.56 25.98
C MET A 373 -7.24 -10.99 25.47
N ALA A 374 -7.67 -11.17 24.22
CA ALA A 374 -7.83 -12.48 23.61
C ALA A 374 -6.52 -13.28 23.62
N THR A 375 -5.42 -12.63 23.22
CA THR A 375 -4.09 -13.23 23.18
C THR A 375 -3.64 -13.65 24.59
N PHE A 376 -3.79 -12.77 25.58
CA PHE A 376 -3.45 -13.09 26.97
C PHE A 376 -4.23 -14.29 27.51
N LEU A 377 -5.55 -14.36 27.27
CA LEU A 377 -6.40 -15.47 27.69
C LEU A 377 -5.97 -16.80 27.04
N VAL A 378 -5.73 -16.79 25.72
CA VAL A 378 -5.28 -17.97 24.97
C VAL A 378 -3.90 -18.44 25.45
N SER A 379 -2.94 -17.54 25.62
CA SER A 379 -1.60 -17.87 26.11
C SER A 379 -1.64 -18.44 27.53
N THR A 380 -2.48 -17.87 28.41
CA THR A 380 -2.67 -18.38 29.78
C THR A 380 -3.27 -19.79 29.77
N TRP A 381 -4.24 -20.04 28.89
CA TRP A 381 -4.86 -21.34 28.76
C TRP A 381 -3.88 -22.42 28.27
N ARG A 382 -3.11 -22.13 27.21
CA ARG A 382 -2.07 -23.04 26.71
C ARG A 382 -1.04 -23.39 27.76
N PHE A 383 -0.55 -22.39 28.48
CA PHE A 383 0.39 -22.61 29.59
C PHE A 383 -0.19 -23.58 30.64
N ARG A 384 -1.48 -23.45 30.98
CA ARG A 384 -2.13 -24.38 31.91
C ARG A 384 -2.25 -25.80 31.34
N GLN A 385 -2.60 -25.94 30.05
CA GLN A 385 -2.67 -27.25 29.41
C GLN A 385 -1.31 -27.96 29.43
N GLU A 386 -0.23 -27.24 29.12
CA GLU A 386 1.15 -27.76 29.19
C GLU A 386 1.54 -28.15 30.61
N THR A 387 1.17 -27.34 31.61
CA THR A 387 1.50 -27.65 33.01
C THR A 387 0.73 -28.89 33.50
N GLN A 388 -0.54 -29.04 33.10
CA GLN A 388 -1.36 -30.21 33.47
C GLN A 388 -0.92 -31.50 32.77
N SER A 389 -0.41 -31.43 31.54
CA SER A 389 0.09 -32.60 30.83
C SER A 389 1.40 -33.13 31.44
N VAL A 390 2.30 -32.24 31.87
CA VAL A 390 3.53 -32.60 32.58
C VAL A 390 3.24 -33.27 33.93
N VAL A 391 2.27 -32.75 34.70
CA VAL A 391 1.87 -33.34 35.99
C VAL A 391 1.19 -34.70 35.83
N LYS A 392 0.48 -34.96 34.73
CA LYS A 392 -0.13 -36.27 34.44
C LYS A 392 0.87 -37.32 33.92
N ALA A 393 2.01 -36.88 33.39
CA ALA A 393 3.08 -37.73 32.87
C ALA A 393 4.15 -38.09 33.93
N SER A 394 4.10 -37.43 35.10
CA SER A 394 4.95 -37.68 36.27
C SER A 394 4.19 -38.55 37.27
#